data_AF-A0A9E5TVU3-F1
#
_entry.id   AF-A0A9E5TVU3-F1
#
_cell.length_a   1.000
_cell.length_b   1.000
_cell.length_c   1.000
_cell.angle_alpha   90.00
_cell.angle_beta   90.00
_cell.angle_gamma   90.00
#
_symmetry.space_group_name_H-M   'P 1'
#
loop_
_entity.id
_entity.type
_entity.pdbx_description
1 polymer ?
#
loop_
_entity_poly.entity_id
_entity_poly.type
_entity_poly.pdbx_seq_one_letter_code
_entity_poly.pdbx_strand_id
1 'polypeptide(L)' 'AVLCQMLVPSYQEDIRVVPAVELMFANAAIRQAIADGQNSRLTDLIQVGRQEGMRTWTQSFAELIKKGWVEKRVALAYV' A
#
# COMPACT_ATOMS: atom_id res chain seq x y z
N ALA A 1 -6.30 -10.38 -8.41
CA ALA A 1 -5.62 -9.29 -7.70
C ALA A 1 -5.62 -9.62 -6.22
N VAL A 2 -4.71 -9.05 -5.44
CA VAL A 2 -4.68 -9.13 -3.98
C VAL A 2 -4.76 -7.70 -3.45
N LEU A 3 -5.70 -7.43 -2.55
CA LEU A 3 -5.83 -6.18 -1.83
C LEU A 3 -5.66 -6.47 -0.35
N CYS A 4 -4.73 -5.77 0.28
CA CYS A 4 -4.51 -5.82 1.71
C CYS A 4 -4.79 -4.44 2.30
N GLN A 5 -5.49 -4.41 3.43
CA GLN A 5 -5.88 -3.16 4.07
C GLN A 5 -5.50 -3.14 5.55
N MET A 6 -5.23 -1.94 6.03
CA MET A 6 -5.02 -1.63 7.44
C MET A 6 -5.84 -0.40 7.80
N LEU A 7 -6.65 -0.48 8.85
CA LEU A 7 -7.42 0.66 9.35
C LEU A 7 -6.54 1.47 10.31
N VAL A 8 -6.35 2.73 9.97
CA VAL A 8 -5.45 3.65 10.66
C VAL A 8 -6.26 4.82 11.21
N PRO A 9 -6.03 5.26 12.46
CA PRO A 9 -6.69 6.44 13.00
C PRO A 9 -6.49 7.65 12.09
N SER A 10 -7.59 8.34 11.82
CA SER A 10 -7.55 9.61 11.11
C SER A 10 -7.66 10.78 12.08
N TYR A 11 -7.12 11.92 11.68
CA TYR A 11 -7.20 13.16 12.46
C TYR A 11 -8.22 14.17 11.89
N GLN A 12 -9.03 13.74 10.91
CA GLN A 12 -10.16 14.51 10.40
C GLN A 12 -11.34 14.40 11.38
N GLU A 13 -12.04 15.51 11.65
CA GLU A 13 -13.06 15.59 12.72
C GLU A 13 -14.17 14.54 12.59
N ASP A 14 -14.62 14.25 11.36
CA ASP A 14 -15.73 13.33 11.10
C ASP A 14 -15.29 11.91 10.67
N ILE A 15 -13.98 11.67 10.56
CA ILE A 15 -13.45 10.40 10.06
C ILE A 15 -12.59 9.78 11.16
N ARG A 16 -13.08 8.71 11.80
CA ARG A 16 -12.33 8.04 12.88
C ARG A 16 -11.17 7.20 12.38
N VAL A 17 -11.37 6.51 11.25
CA VAL A 17 -10.38 5.61 10.66
C VAL A 17 -10.40 5.71 9.15
N VAL A 18 -9.23 5.56 8.54
CA VAL A 18 -9.05 5.51 7.08
C VAL A 18 -8.25 4.28 6.69
N PRO A 19 -8.54 3.65 5.53
CA PRO A 19 -7.80 2.49 5.09
C PRO A 19 -6.49 2.90 4.40
N ALA A 20 -5.35 2.45 4.94
CA ALA A 20 -4.11 2.33 4.17
C ALA A 20 -4.18 0.99 3.42
N VAL A 21 -4.00 1.01 2.09
CA VAL A 21 -4.12 -0.22 1.28
C VAL A 21 -2.92 -0.46 0.39
N GLU A 22 -2.53 -1.72 0.32
CA GLU A 22 -1.63 -2.27 -0.70
C GLU A 22 -2.44 -3.06 -1.71
N LEU A 23 -2.14 -2.88 -2.99
CA LEU A 23 -2.85 -3.52 -4.10
C LEU A 23 -1.84 -4.08 -5.10
N MET A 24 -1.96 -5.37 -5.38
CA MET A 24 -1.15 -6.11 -6.34
C MET A 24 -2.03 -6.80 -7.39
N PHE A 25 -1.76 -6.55 -8.67
CA PHE A 25 -2.32 -7.34 -9.77
C PHE A 25 -1.38 -8.51 -10.09
N ALA A 26 -1.95 -9.71 -10.28
CA ALA A 26 -1.18 -10.89 -10.67
C ALA A 26 -0.89 -10.86 -12.18
N ASN A 27 -0.09 -9.89 -12.62
CA ASN A 27 0.38 -9.77 -14.00
C ASN A 27 1.51 -10.79 -14.29
N ALA A 28 2.02 -10.82 -15.53
CA ALA A 28 3.03 -11.79 -15.94
C ALA A 28 4.30 -11.74 -15.06
N ALA A 29 4.79 -10.55 -14.73
CA ALA A 29 5.99 -10.38 -13.91
C ALA A 29 5.79 -10.86 -12.46
N ILE A 30 4.65 -10.53 -11.84
CA ILE A 30 4.31 -11.01 -10.49
C ILE A 30 4.17 -12.54 -10.45
N ARG A 31 3.48 -13.13 -11.44
CA ARG A 31 3.32 -14.60 -11.52
C ARG A 31 4.66 -15.30 -11.67
N GLN A 32 5.56 -14.75 -12.49
CA GLN A 32 6.90 -15.30 -12.65
C GLN A 32 7.69 -15.21 -11.35
N ALA A 33 7.68 -14.06 -10.66
CA ALA A 33 8.36 -13.91 -9.38
C ALA A 33 7.85 -14.90 -8.32
N ILE A 34 6.54 -15.18 -8.27
CA ILE A 34 5.95 -16.19 -7.39
C ILE A 34 6.44 -17.60 -7.77
N ALA A 35 6.41 -17.96 -9.06
CA ALA A 35 6.86 -19.26 -9.54
C ALA A 35 8.35 -19.52 -9.23
N ASP A 36 9.16 -18.47 -9.29
CA ASP A 36 10.60 -18.52 -8.99
C ASP A 36 10.90 -18.42 -7.48
N GLY A 37 9.87 -18.31 -6.62
CA GLY A 37 10.04 -18.16 -5.17
C GLY A 37 10.68 -16.84 -4.73
N GLN A 38 10.69 -15.83 -5.60
CA GLN A 38 11.34 -14.53 -5.40
C GLN A 38 10.41 -13.55 -4.66
N ASN A 39 9.98 -13.90 -3.45
CA ASN A 39 9.01 -13.11 -2.69
C ASN A 39 9.47 -11.66 -2.43
N SER A 40 10.78 -11.44 -2.22
CA SER A 40 11.35 -10.11 -2.01
C SER A 40 11.16 -9.18 -3.21
N ARG A 41 11.09 -9.73 -4.43
CA ARG A 41 10.92 -8.97 -5.67
C ARG A 41 9.49 -8.44 -5.87
N LEU A 42 8.52 -8.97 -5.13
CA LEU A 42 7.11 -8.57 -5.26
C LEU A 42 6.91 -7.09 -4.91
N THR A 43 7.56 -6.60 -3.86
CA THR A 43 7.46 -5.19 -3.45
C THR A 43 7.93 -4.23 -4.55
N ASP A 44 9.06 -4.53 -5.18
CA ASP A 44 9.60 -3.74 -6.29
C ASP A 44 8.65 -3.75 -7.49
N LEU A 45 8.07 -4.92 -7.80
CA LEU A 45 7.12 -5.07 -8.89
C LEU A 45 5.81 -4.31 -8.64
N ILE A 46 5.30 -4.30 -7.41
CA ILE A 46 4.14 -3.48 -7.02
C ILE A 46 4.48 -1.99 -7.17
N GLN A 47 5.68 -1.57 -6.76
CA GLN A 47 6.11 -0.18 -6.83
C GLN A 47 6.19 0.34 -8.27
N VAL A 48 6.74 -0.44 -9.21
CA VAL A 48 6.79 -0.07 -10.64
C VAL A 48 5.43 -0.21 -11.32
N GLY A 49 4.56 -1.09 -10.83
CA GLY A 49 3.20 -1.33 -11.31
C GLY A 49 2.20 -0.20 -11.05
N ARG A 50 2.65 0.97 -10.58
CA ARG A 50 1.78 2.10 -10.21
C ARG A 50 0.91 2.60 -11.37
N GLN A 51 1.42 2.56 -12.59
CA GLN A 51 0.64 2.91 -13.79
C GLN A 51 -0.46 1.89 -14.10
N GLU A 52 -0.28 0.63 -13.70
CA GLU A 52 -1.30 -0.42 -13.77
C GLU A 52 -2.32 -0.32 -12.60
N GLY A 53 -2.20 0.70 -11.74
CA GLY A 53 -3.05 0.89 -10.57
C GLY A 53 -2.60 0.13 -9.32
N MET A 54 -1.41 -0.50 -9.34
CA MET A 54 -0.83 -1.10 -8.14
C MET A 54 -0.35 -0.03 -7.16
N ARG A 55 -0.24 -0.42 -5.88
CA ARG A 55 0.18 0.49 -4.82
C ARG A 55 0.79 -0.29 -3.67
N THR A 56 1.95 0.14 -3.18
CA THR A 56 2.54 -0.41 -1.95
C THR A 56 1.94 0.24 -0.71
N TRP A 57 2.06 -0.41 0.46
CA TRP A 57 1.65 0.22 1.73
C TRP A 57 2.31 1.58 1.95
N THR A 58 3.63 1.67 1.73
CA THR A 58 4.39 2.92 1.91
C THR A 58 3.84 4.06 1.06
N GLN A 59 3.47 3.77 -0.19
CA GLN A 59 2.83 4.76 -1.07
C GLN A 59 1.46 5.17 -0.55
N SER A 60 0.65 4.22 -0.07
CA SER A 60 -0.66 4.53 0.53
C SER A 60 -0.54 5.42 1.76
N PHE A 61 0.40 5.14 2.66
CA PHE A 61 0.66 5.98 3.84
C PHE A 61 1.13 7.38 3.45
N ALA A 62 2.08 7.48 2.51
CA ALA A 62 2.57 8.76 2.03
C ALA A 62 1.43 9.62 1.43
N GLU A 63 0.51 9.00 0.68
CA GLU A 63 -0.67 9.67 0.14
C GLU A 63 -1.63 10.15 1.24
N LEU A 64 -1.90 9.31 2.24
CA LEU A 64 -2.77 9.67 3.37
C LEU A 64 -2.19 10.81 4.21
N ILE A 65 -0.87 10.82 4.43
CA ILE A 65 -0.18 11.92 5.12
C ILE A 65 -0.26 13.19 4.27
N LYS A 66 0.02 13.10 2.96
CA LYS A 66 -0.02 14.26 2.05
C LYS A 66 -1.42 14.87 1.93
N LYS A 67 -2.47 14.03 1.97
CA LYS A 67 -3.87 14.48 1.98
C LYS A 67 -4.30 15.04 3.33
N GLY A 68 -3.49 14.88 4.36
CA GLY A 68 -3.81 15.28 5.71
C GLY A 68 -4.90 14.42 6.36
N TRP A 69 -4.95 13.14 6.02
CA TRP A 69 -5.93 12.20 6.59
C TRP A 69 -5.33 11.42 7.76
N VAL A 70 -4.01 11.22 7.76
CA VAL A 70 -3.26 10.52 8.82
C VAL A 70 -2.05 11.35 9.21
N GLU A 71 -1.80 11.54 10.50
CA GLU A 71 -0.59 12.23 10.96
C GLU A 71 0.64 11.35 10.74
N LYS A 72 1.79 11.96 10.38
CA LYS A 72 3.03 11.21 10.14
C LYS A 72 3.42 10.30 11.31
N ARG A 73 3.28 10.78 12.56
CA ARG A 73 3.59 9.97 13.76
C ARG A 73 2.69 8.75 13.90
N VAL A 74 1.41 8.87 13.52
CA VAL A 74 0.46 7.76 13.55
C VAL A 74 0.84 6.76 12.48
N ALA A 75 1.12 7.19 11.25
CA ALA A 75 1.55 6.31 10.17
C ALA A 75 2.82 5.51 10.52
N LEU A 76 3.81 6.13 11.17
CA LEU A 76 5.06 5.48 11.57
C LEU A 76 4.89 4.37 12.62
N ALA A 77 3.74 4.29 13.30
CA ALA A 77 3.45 3.18 14.22
C ALA A 77 3.05 1.88 13.50
N TYR A 78 2.84 1.94 12.18
CA TYR A 78 2.35 0.83 11.35
C TYR A 78 3.31 0.40 10.23
N VAL A 79 4.44 1.09 10.09
CA VAL A 79 5.47 0.85 9.05
C VAL A 79 6.62 0.04 9.62
#